data_AF-A0A5E6N7P6-F1
#
_entry.id   AF-A0A5E6N7P6-F1
#
_cell.length_a   1.000
_cell.length_b   1.000
_cell.length_c   1.000
_cell.angle_alpha   90.00
_cell.angle_beta   90.00
_cell.angle_gamma   90.00
#
_symmetry.space_group_name_H-M   'P 1'
#
loop_
_entity.id
_entity.type
_entity.pdbx_description
1 polymer ?
#
loop_
_entity_poly.entity_id
_entity_poly.type
_entity_poly.pdbx_seq_one_letter_code
_entity_poly.pdbx_strand_id
1 'polypeptide(L)'
;MKGRLLDDERIKSDFANKPLSRLVRRATIHLSELHCENEAHGFYPETLIHRLKALVIAQNPAIYAITLVTEWRDPVGSMGNDSALACLSSQSRIIYDYFKQLFAQVTNPAIDSIREEIVMSLRCSIGPEATF
;
A
#
# COMPACT_ATOMS: atom_id res chain seq x y z
N MET A 1 -4.86 4.25 -45.73
CA MET A 1 -4.55 4.93 -44.45
C MET A 1 -3.64 6.12 -44.74
N LYS A 2 -3.93 7.32 -44.21
CA LYS A 2 -3.05 8.48 -44.39
C LYS A 2 -1.82 8.28 -43.50
N GLY A 3 -0.72 7.78 -44.06
CA GLY A 3 0.55 7.62 -43.36
C GLY A 3 1.14 8.98 -43.00
N ARG A 4 0.83 9.49 -41.81
CA ARG A 4 1.36 10.74 -41.28
C ARG A 4 2.01 10.46 -39.94
N LEU A 5 3.17 11.05 -39.70
CA LEU A 5 3.80 11.08 -38.38
C LEU A 5 2.88 11.88 -37.44
N LEU A 6 2.49 11.27 -36.33
CA LEU A 6 1.72 11.91 -35.27
C LEU A 6 2.59 11.97 -34.03
N ASP A 7 2.70 13.17 -33.46
CA ASP A 7 3.41 13.41 -32.22
C ASP A 7 2.54 13.06 -31.00
N ASP A 8 3.18 12.70 -29.89
CA ASP A 8 2.51 12.22 -28.67
C ASP A 8 1.53 13.26 -28.11
N GLU A 9 1.94 14.54 -28.07
CA GLU A 9 1.09 15.65 -27.62
C GLU A 9 -0.18 15.81 -28.46
N ARG A 10 -0.07 15.61 -29.77
CA ARG A 10 -1.22 15.69 -30.68
C ARG A 10 -2.22 14.56 -30.41
N ILE A 11 -1.74 13.34 -30.19
CA ILE A 11 -2.59 12.19 -29.89
C ILE A 11 -3.31 12.41 -28.55
N LYS A 12 -2.57 12.84 -27.52
CA LYS A 12 -3.12 13.10 -26.18
C LYS A 12 -4.17 14.22 -26.20
N SER A 13 -3.88 15.33 -26.88
CA SER A 13 -4.81 16.47 -26.99
C SER A 13 -6.07 16.12 -27.78
N ASP A 14 -5.95 15.40 -28.89
CA ASP A 14 -7.11 14.93 -29.68
C ASP A 14 -8.05 14.06 -28.81
N PHE A 15 -7.49 13.19 -27.96
CA PHE A 15 -8.27 12.36 -27.03
C PHE A 15 -8.87 13.14 -25.85
N ALA A 16 -8.13 14.12 -25.32
CA ALA A 16 -8.51 14.92 -24.16
C ALA A 16 -9.67 15.90 -24.43
N ASN A 17 -10.11 16.06 -25.69
CA ASN A 17 -11.26 16.91 -26.06
C ASN A 17 -12.60 16.46 -25.45
N LYS A 18 -12.68 15.25 -24.88
CA LYS A 18 -13.85 14.77 -24.14
C LYS A 18 -13.94 15.49 -22.77
N PRO A 19 -15.14 15.70 -22.21
CA PRO A 19 -15.33 16.39 -20.91
C PRO A 19 -14.94 15.52 -19.70
N LEU A 20 -13.79 14.84 -19.76
CA LEU A 20 -13.31 13.87 -18.77
C LEU A 20 -13.15 14.50 -17.38
N SER A 21 -12.59 15.71 -17.32
CA SER A 21 -12.38 16.44 -16.06
C SER A 21 -13.68 16.71 -15.31
N ARG A 22 -14.75 17.06 -16.02
CA ARG A 22 -16.08 17.30 -15.44
C ARG A 22 -16.71 16.02 -14.93
N LEU A 23 -16.52 14.90 -15.63
CA LEU A 23 -17.06 13.61 -15.24
C LEU A 23 -16.39 13.09 -13.96
N VAL A 24 -15.05 13.13 -13.91
CA VAL A 24 -14.28 12.73 -12.73
C VAL A 24 -14.67 13.57 -11.51
N ARG A 25 -14.69 14.91 -11.63
CA ARG A 25 -15.06 15.80 -10.52
C ARG A 25 -16.48 15.58 -9.99
N ARG A 26 -17.42 15.13 -10.83
CA ARG A 26 -18.81 14.89 -10.41
C ARG A 26 -18.99 13.53 -9.73
N ALA A 27 -18.15 12.56 -10.06
CA ALA A 27 -18.32 11.17 -9.63
C ALA A 27 -17.32 10.74 -8.54
N THR A 28 -16.35 11.60 -8.19
CA THR A 28 -15.34 11.32 -7.18
C THR A 28 -15.53 12.22 -5.97
N ILE A 29 -15.46 11.61 -4.78
CA ILE A 29 -15.36 12.29 -3.49
C ILE A 29 -13.97 11.98 -2.97
N HIS A 30 -13.21 13.00 -2.56
CA HIS A 30 -11.90 12.76 -1.94
C HIS A 30 -12.05 12.48 -0.46
N LEU A 31 -11.27 11.54 0.09
CA LEU A 31 -11.29 11.24 1.53
C LEU A 31 -11.04 12.49 2.40
N SER A 32 -10.24 13.43 1.90
CA SER A 32 -9.98 14.73 2.56
C SER A 32 -11.19 15.65 2.66
N GLU A 33 -12.26 15.40 1.89
CA GLU A 33 -13.51 16.16 1.94
C GLU A 33 -14.46 15.61 3.01
N LEU A 34 -14.15 14.44 3.58
CA LEU A 34 -14.93 13.83 4.66
C LEU A 34 -14.46 14.38 6.01
N HIS A 35 -15.42 14.87 6.79
CA HIS A 35 -15.17 15.38 8.14
C HIS A 35 -15.17 14.21 9.13
N CYS A 36 -14.00 13.81 9.59
CA CYS A 36 -13.81 12.72 10.55
C CYS A 36 -13.34 13.26 11.92
N GLU A 37 -14.06 14.23 12.48
CA GLU A 37 -13.67 14.94 13.71
C GLU A 37 -14.04 14.19 15.01
N ASN A 38 -14.66 13.02 14.90
CA ASN A 38 -15.05 12.23 16.06
C ASN A 38 -13.86 11.48 16.67
N GLU A 39 -13.91 11.32 17.99
CA GLU A 39 -12.94 10.52 18.73
C GLU A 39 -12.89 9.09 18.16
N ALA A 40 -11.67 8.60 17.89
CA ALA A 40 -11.49 7.28 17.33
C ALA A 40 -12.06 6.22 18.30
N HIS A 41 -13.11 5.53 17.89
CA HIS A 41 -13.65 4.41 18.66
C HIS A 41 -12.61 3.28 18.78
N GLY A 42 -12.56 2.60 19.93
CA GLY A 42 -11.93 1.28 20.04
C GLY A 42 -10.62 1.16 20.81
N PHE A 43 -10.13 2.24 21.44
CA PHE A 43 -8.99 2.13 22.35
C PHE A 43 -9.45 1.68 23.75
N TYR A 44 -9.17 0.42 24.07
CA TYR A 44 -9.48 -0.19 25.38
C TYR A 44 -8.19 -0.77 25.97
N PRO A 45 -7.47 -0.01 26.80
CA PRO A 45 -6.18 -0.42 27.38
C PRO A 45 -6.27 -1.74 28.13
N GLU A 46 -7.36 -1.93 28.88
CA GLU A 46 -7.58 -3.10 29.74
C GLU A 46 -7.59 -4.43 28.96
N THR A 47 -8.01 -4.41 27.69
CA THR A 47 -8.10 -5.61 26.84
C THR A 47 -6.96 -5.71 25.83
N LEU A 48 -6.08 -4.72 25.75
CA LEU A 48 -5.07 -4.60 24.69
C LEU A 48 -4.12 -5.81 24.68
N ILE A 49 -3.56 -6.17 25.83
CA ILE A 49 -2.61 -7.28 25.94
C ILE A 49 -3.26 -8.61 25.56
N HIS A 50 -4.51 -8.83 25.96
CA HIS A 50 -5.26 -10.03 25.60
C HIS A 50 -5.49 -10.12 24.09
N ARG A 51 -5.86 -9.01 23.44
CA ARG A 51 -6.04 -8.93 21.97
C ARG A 51 -4.72 -9.13 21.21
N LEU A 52 -3.63 -8.53 21.67
CA LEU A 52 -2.31 -8.71 21.05
C LEU A 52 -1.80 -10.16 21.17
N LYS A 53 -2.06 -10.82 22.30
CA LYS A 53 -1.74 -12.25 22.48
C LYS A 53 -2.58 -13.14 21.57
N ALA A 54 -3.87 -12.84 21.43
CA ALA A 54 -4.76 -13.59 20.54
C ALA A 54 -4.31 -13.52 19.07
N LEU A 55 -3.77 -12.38 18.63
CA LEU A 55 -3.21 -12.21 17.28
C LEU A 55 -1.75 -12.68 17.14
N VAL A 56 -1.15 -13.25 18.20
CA VAL A 56 0.26 -13.70 18.24
C VAL A 56 1.25 -12.54 18.04
N ILE A 57 0.79 -11.30 18.15
CA ILE A 57 1.60 -10.09 17.98
C ILE A 57 2.50 -9.88 19.20
N ALA A 58 2.07 -10.31 20.40
CA ALA A 58 2.66 -9.92 21.68
C ALA A 58 4.10 -10.39 22.00
N GLN A 59 4.72 -11.29 21.22
CA GLN A 59 6.02 -11.86 21.62
C GLN A 59 7.21 -10.91 21.41
N ASN A 60 7.21 -10.05 20.38
CA ASN A 60 8.28 -9.05 20.19
C ASN A 60 7.89 -7.80 19.34
N PRO A 61 6.64 -7.28 19.39
CA PRO A 61 6.18 -6.26 18.45
C PRO A 61 6.65 -4.85 18.84
N ALA A 62 7.03 -4.65 20.10
CA ALA A 62 7.30 -3.34 20.66
C ALA A 62 8.51 -2.69 19.97
N ILE A 63 9.57 -3.44 19.67
CA ILE A 63 10.78 -2.88 19.05
C ILE A 63 10.46 -2.32 17.66
N TYR A 64 9.72 -3.08 16.84
CA TYR A 64 9.41 -2.66 15.48
C TYR A 64 8.36 -1.53 15.41
N ALA A 65 7.32 -1.60 16.25
CA ALA A 65 6.30 -0.55 16.32
C ALA A 65 6.85 0.78 16.86
N ILE A 66 7.78 0.74 17.81
CA ILE A 66 8.40 1.95 18.37
C ILE A 66 9.16 2.71 17.27
N THR A 67 10.02 2.03 16.48
CA THR A 67 10.79 2.70 15.41
C THR A 67 9.88 3.37 14.38
N LEU A 68 8.77 2.72 14.00
CA LEU A 68 7.80 3.31 13.07
C LEU A 68 7.22 4.64 13.60
N VAL A 69 6.95 4.72 14.90
CA VAL A 69 6.34 5.91 15.53
C VAL A 69 7.38 6.99 15.84
N THR A 70 8.57 6.61 16.29
CA THR A 70 9.60 7.58 16.72
C THR A 70 10.47 8.07 15.56
N GLU A 71 10.76 7.23 14.57
CA GLU A 71 11.68 7.51 13.47
C GLU A 71 10.99 7.61 12.10
N TRP A 72 9.70 7.28 11.99
CA TRP A 72 8.92 7.35 10.75
C TRP A 72 9.52 6.54 9.60
N ARG A 73 10.17 5.42 9.93
CA ARG A 73 10.76 4.48 8.98
C ARG A 73 10.62 3.06 9.45
N ASP A 74 10.70 2.12 8.52
CA ASP A 74 10.79 0.71 8.86
C ASP A 74 12.07 0.43 9.67
N PRO A 75 11.97 -0.43 10.70
CA PRO A 75 13.11 -0.84 11.50
C PRO A 75 14.12 -1.62 10.65
N VAL A 76 15.40 -1.29 10.81
CA VAL A 76 16.50 -1.92 10.07
C VAL A 76 17.22 -2.94 10.98
N GLY A 77 17.41 -4.15 10.49
CA GLY A 77 18.18 -5.21 11.14
C GLY A 77 19.29 -5.77 10.25
N SER A 78 20.05 -6.73 10.78
CA SER A 78 21.10 -7.45 10.05
C SER A 78 20.97 -8.96 10.25
N MET A 79 21.76 -9.73 9.51
CA MET A 79 21.72 -11.20 9.43
C MET A 79 20.49 -11.76 8.70
N GLY A 80 20.55 -13.06 8.37
CA GLY A 80 19.46 -13.78 7.73
C GLY A 80 18.33 -14.11 8.70
N ASN A 81 17.19 -14.55 8.15
CA ASN A 81 16.10 -15.09 8.95
C ASN A 81 16.34 -16.59 9.20
N ASP A 82 16.87 -16.91 10.38
CA ASP A 82 17.15 -18.30 10.80
C ASP A 82 15.92 -19.02 11.38
N SER A 83 14.75 -18.39 11.36
CA SER A 83 13.52 -19.03 11.83
C SER A 83 13.03 -20.10 10.85
N ALA A 84 12.44 -21.17 11.39
CA ALA A 84 11.77 -22.17 10.56
C ALA A 84 10.71 -21.52 9.64
N LEU A 85 10.58 -22.07 8.42
CA LEU A 85 9.48 -21.72 7.52
C LEU A 85 8.15 -21.85 8.25
N ALA A 86 7.17 -21.00 7.90
CA ALA A 86 5.92 -20.92 8.64
C ALA A 86 5.20 -22.29 8.74
N CYS A 87 5.19 -23.06 7.64
CA CYS A 87 4.61 -24.41 7.59
C CYS A 87 5.39 -25.50 8.34
N LEU A 88 6.64 -25.24 8.72
CA LEU A 88 7.50 -26.17 9.47
C LEU A 88 7.66 -25.76 10.93
N SER A 89 7.10 -24.62 11.34
CA SER A 89 7.25 -24.10 12.69
C SER A 89 6.37 -24.87 13.67
N SER A 90 6.91 -25.18 14.85
CA SER A 90 6.15 -25.69 16.00
C SER A 90 5.43 -24.58 16.77
N GLN A 91 5.66 -23.31 16.41
CA GLN A 91 5.01 -22.15 17.02
C GLN A 91 3.86 -21.65 16.15
N SER A 92 2.88 -21.01 16.77
CA SER A 92 1.83 -20.30 16.03
C SER A 92 2.45 -19.17 15.22
N ARG A 93 2.11 -19.10 13.93
CA ARG A 93 2.57 -18.08 12.97
C ARG A 93 1.41 -17.22 12.50
N ILE A 94 1.69 -15.96 12.17
CA ILE A 94 0.67 -15.07 11.59
C ILE A 94 0.46 -15.46 10.13
N ILE A 95 -0.76 -15.32 9.60
CA ILE A 95 -1.09 -15.72 8.23
C ILE A 95 -0.15 -15.10 7.17
N TYR A 96 0.32 -13.88 7.39
CA TYR A 96 1.21 -13.19 6.46
C TYR A 96 2.61 -13.83 6.37
N ASP A 97 3.05 -14.64 7.35
CA ASP A 97 4.35 -15.35 7.30
C ASP A 97 4.40 -16.40 6.19
N TYR A 98 3.24 -16.87 5.72
CA TYR A 98 3.10 -17.87 4.65
C TYR A 98 3.21 -17.26 3.25
N PHE A 99 3.03 -15.94 3.11
CA PHE A 99 3.13 -15.25 1.84
C PHE A 99 4.53 -14.64 1.71
N LYS A 100 5.17 -14.86 0.56
CA LYS A 100 6.50 -14.28 0.26
C LYS A 100 6.36 -13.22 -0.81
N GLN A 101 6.97 -12.07 -0.58
CA GLN A 101 7.02 -10.99 -1.55
C GLN A 101 7.82 -11.46 -2.77
N LEU A 102 7.20 -11.42 -3.93
CA LEU A 102 7.88 -11.64 -5.20
C LEU A 102 8.65 -10.38 -5.57
N PHE A 103 9.73 -10.55 -6.32
CA PHE A 103 10.53 -9.43 -6.82
C PHE A 103 10.97 -9.70 -8.25
N ALA A 104 11.17 -8.60 -8.98
CA ALA A 104 11.60 -8.64 -10.37
C ALA A 104 13.09 -9.00 -10.48
N GLN A 105 13.41 -9.89 -11.43
CA GLN A 105 14.78 -10.28 -11.75
C GLN A 105 14.90 -10.52 -13.25
N VAL A 106 16.01 -10.04 -13.84
CA VAL A 106 16.45 -10.23 -15.25
C VAL A 106 15.48 -9.68 -16.30
N THR A 107 14.23 -10.11 -16.27
CA THR A 107 13.18 -9.84 -17.27
C THR A 107 12.62 -8.42 -17.20
N ASN A 108 12.54 -7.83 -16.00
CA ASN A 108 12.12 -6.46 -15.78
C ASN A 108 12.90 -5.82 -14.62
N PRO A 109 13.25 -4.53 -14.70
CA PRO A 109 13.94 -3.84 -13.61
C PRO A 109 12.97 -3.48 -12.46
N ALA A 110 13.50 -3.44 -11.23
CA ALA A 110 12.80 -2.83 -10.09
C ALA A 110 12.85 -1.30 -10.17
N ILE A 111 11.84 -0.62 -9.63
CA ILE A 111 11.75 0.85 -9.56
C ILE A 111 12.34 1.31 -8.22
N ASP A 112 13.13 2.39 -8.23
CA ASP A 112 13.63 3.02 -7.00
C ASP A 112 12.51 3.87 -6.36
N SER A 113 11.88 3.37 -5.31
CA SER A 113 10.72 4.02 -4.68
C SER A 113 11.02 5.35 -3.99
N ILE A 114 12.30 5.72 -3.84
CA ILE A 114 12.71 7.00 -3.24
C ILE A 114 13.07 7.98 -4.37
N ARG A 115 13.90 7.57 -5.32
CA ARG A 115 14.38 8.45 -6.40
C ARG A 115 13.34 8.66 -7.50
N GLU A 116 12.46 7.68 -7.71
CA GLU A 116 11.44 7.67 -8.75
C GLU A 116 10.02 7.73 -8.15
N GLU A 117 9.85 8.29 -6.95
CA GLU A 117 8.54 8.37 -6.28
C GLU A 117 7.45 9.01 -7.16
N ILE A 118 7.80 9.98 -8.00
CA ILE A 118 6.86 10.71 -8.87
C ILE A 118 6.14 9.85 -9.91
N VAL A 119 6.68 8.68 -10.25
CA VAL A 119 6.03 7.74 -11.20
C VAL A 119 5.20 6.67 -10.47
N MET A 120 5.21 6.67 -9.14
CA MET A 120 4.44 5.74 -8.30
C MET A 120 3.23 6.43 -7.67
N SER A 121 2.21 5.66 -7.28
CA SER A 121 1.05 6.19 -6.57
C SER A 121 0.40 5.16 -5.66
N LEU A 122 0.00 5.59 -4.46
CA LEU A 122 -0.83 4.81 -3.53
C LEU A 122 -2.33 5.17 -3.63
N ARG A 123 -2.75 5.90 -4.68
CA ARG A 123 -4.16 6.26 -4.86
C ARG A 123 -5.00 4.99 -5.00
N CYS A 124 -6.00 4.88 -4.14
CA CYS A 124 -6.99 3.82 -4.18
C CYS A 124 -8.39 4.45 -4.30
N SER A 125 -9.23 3.86 -5.14
CA SER A 125 -10.64 4.26 -5.26
C SER A 125 -11.51 3.17 -4.65
N ILE A 126 -12.52 3.56 -3.88
CA ILE A 126 -13.49 2.64 -3.26
C ILE A 126 -14.85 2.92 -3.87
N GLY A 127 -15.51 1.88 -4.37
CA GLY A 127 -16.80 2.00 -5.04
C GLY A 127 -16.97 0.95 -6.13
N PRO A 128 -18.10 0.97 -6.85
CA PRO A 128 -18.31 0.07 -7.98
C PRO A 128 -17.26 0.33 -9.06
N GLU A 129 -16.64 -0.74 -9.55
CA GLU A 129 -15.80 -0.67 -10.74
C GLU A 129 -16.72 -0.48 -11.95
N ALA A 130 -16.57 0.66 -12.64
CA ALA A 130 -17.31 0.91 -13.86
C ALA A 130 -16.84 -0.05 -14.94
N THR A 131 -17.76 -0.66 -15.67
CA THR A 131 -17.42 -1.47 -16.86
C THR A 131 -16.86 -0.54 -17.94
N PHE A 132 -15.64 -0.82 -18.38
CA PHE A 132 -14.93 -0.06 -19.42
C PHE A 132 -15.49 -0.32 -20.82
#